data_AF-A0AAV2HVI7-F1
#
_entry.id   AF-A0AAV2HVI7-F1
#
_cell.length_a   1.000
_cell.length_b   1.000
_cell.length_c   1.000
_cell.angle_alpha   90.00
_cell.angle_beta   90.00
_cell.angle_gamma   90.00
#
_symmetry.space_group_name_H-M   'P 1'
#
loop_
_entity.id
_entity.type
_entity.pdbx_description
1 polymer ?
#
loop_
_entity_poly.entity_id
_entity_poly.type
_entity_poly.pdbx_seq_one_letter_code
_entity_poly.pdbx_strand_id
1 'polypeptide(L)'
;MPPSLLSARAVTSGLDAMVYIVCGHGEVYRFDPEKRELSHLTTLNNLSENPRVRFGLAHMGGCLVVIGGHQLGHSMREPVRSVCLDIATKLEVRDYSPLLPGEIVNTCLAAKLNASILKVFTN
;
A
#
# COMPACT_ATOMS: atom_id res chain seq x y z
N MET A 1 3.66 18.82 17.79
CA MET A 1 4.71 17.97 17.18
C MET A 1 4.04 17.11 16.12
N PRO A 2 4.50 17.08 14.86
CA PRO A 2 3.98 16.06 13.94
C PRO A 2 4.32 14.69 14.55
N PRO A 3 3.39 13.73 14.56
CA PRO A 3 3.63 12.41 15.11
C PRO A 3 4.90 11.85 14.47
N SER A 4 5.80 11.37 15.32
CA SER A 4 7.11 10.93 14.93
C SER A 4 6.99 9.87 13.84
N LEU A 5 7.53 10.22 12.68
CA LEU A 5 8.07 9.44 11.57
C LEU A 5 8.91 8.19 11.97
N LEU A 6 8.85 7.71 13.20
CA LEU A 6 9.68 6.68 13.77
C LEU A 6 9.10 5.28 13.56
N SER A 7 9.90 4.48 12.85
CA SER A 7 10.13 3.04 13.05
C SER A 7 9.49 2.03 12.09
N ALA A 8 8.55 2.43 11.23
CA ALA A 8 8.10 1.52 10.18
C ALA A 8 7.75 2.24 8.90
N ARG A 9 8.66 2.13 7.94
CA ARG A 9 8.41 2.56 6.58
C ARG A 9 8.87 1.45 5.66
N ALA A 10 8.02 1.11 4.71
CA ALA A 10 8.44 0.39 3.54
C ALA A 10 8.40 1.37 2.37
N VAL A 11 9.37 1.22 1.48
CA VAL A 11 9.58 2.12 0.35
C VAL A 11 9.66 1.28 -0.91
N THR A 12 9.01 1.72 -1.97
CA THR A 12 9.12 1.12 -3.30
C THR A 12 9.18 2.21 -4.35
N SER A 13 9.85 1.94 -5.47
CA SER A 13 9.75 2.77 -6.66
C SER A 13 8.66 2.24 -7.58
N GLY A 14 7.87 3.14 -8.16
CA GLY A 14 6.96 2.80 -9.26
C GLY A 14 7.66 2.87 -10.62
N LEU A 15 6.96 2.41 -11.68
CA LEU A 15 7.41 2.56 -13.07
C LEU A 15 7.24 4.00 -13.59
N ASP A 16 6.59 4.84 -12.82
CA ASP A 16 6.31 6.26 -13.07
C ASP A 16 7.42 7.18 -12.55
N ALA A 17 8.61 6.64 -12.25
CA ALA A 17 9.75 7.34 -11.65
C ALA A 17 9.47 7.97 -10.27
N MET A 18 8.35 7.63 -9.64
CA MET A 18 8.00 8.10 -8.31
C MET A 18 8.48 7.11 -7.24
N VAL A 19 8.77 7.65 -6.06
CA VAL A 19 9.05 6.85 -4.87
C VAL A 19 7.83 6.89 -3.96
N TYR A 20 7.33 5.72 -3.58
CA TYR A 20 6.20 5.57 -2.68
C TYR A 20 6.68 5.13 -1.31
N ILE A 21 6.18 5.80 -0.28
CA ILE A 21 6.50 5.52 1.12
C ILE A 21 5.19 5.21 1.83
N VAL A 22 5.11 4.03 2.44
CA VAL A 22 3.98 3.67 3.32
C VAL A 22 4.50 3.65 4.75
N CYS A 23 3.84 4.42 5.61
CA CYS A 23 4.12 4.51 7.03
C CYS A 23 3.33 3.45 7.82
N GLY A 24 3.83 3.08 9.00
CA GLY A 24 3.21 2.06 9.83
C GLY A 24 1.81 2.37 10.34
N HIS A 25 1.39 3.64 10.34
CA HIS A 25 0.03 4.07 10.67
C HIS A 25 -0.84 4.30 9.41
N GLY A 26 -0.38 3.80 8.26
CA GLY A 26 -1.15 3.80 7.02
C GLY A 26 -0.99 5.02 6.14
N GLU A 27 -0.27 6.07 6.56
CA GLU A 27 -0.04 7.23 5.69
C GLU A 27 0.81 6.84 4.48
N VAL A 28 0.35 7.25 3.31
CA VAL A 28 1.03 6.99 2.04
C VAL A 28 1.50 8.31 1.46
N TYR A 29 2.80 8.37 1.17
CA TYR A 29 3.43 9.51 0.55
C TYR A 29 3.99 9.14 -0.82
N ARG A 30 3.97 10.13 -1.72
CA ARG A 30 4.62 10.08 -3.01
C ARG A 30 5.71 11.14 -3.04
N PHE A 31 6.93 10.72 -3.34
CA PHE A 31 8.10 11.56 -3.52
C PHE A 31 8.46 11.62 -5.01
N ASP A 32 8.57 12.84 -5.53
CA ASP A 32 9.07 13.16 -6.87
C ASP A 32 10.57 13.49 -6.75
N PRO A 33 11.49 12.62 -7.21
CA PRO A 33 12.93 12.83 -7.06
C PRO A 33 13.45 14.02 -7.86
N GLU A 34 12.85 14.31 -9.01
CA GLU A 34 13.25 15.40 -9.90
C GLU A 34 12.94 16.75 -9.26
N LYS A 35 11.74 16.88 -8.67
CA LYS A 35 11.29 18.11 -8.00
C LYS A 35 11.70 18.19 -6.54
N ARG A 36 12.22 17.10 -5.97
CA ARG A 36 12.50 16.94 -4.54
C ARG A 36 11.29 17.24 -3.65
N GLU A 37 10.11 16.88 -4.13
CA GLU A 37 8.83 17.20 -3.49
C GLU A 37 8.22 15.94 -2.87
N LEU A 38 7.83 16.04 -1.60
CA LEU A 38 7.09 14.99 -0.89
C LEU A 38 5.63 15.43 -0.73
N SER A 39 4.72 14.61 -1.26
CA SER A 39 3.28 14.85 -1.22
C SER A 39 2.57 13.72 -0.47
N HIS A 40 1.60 14.06 0.38
CA HIS A 40 0.69 13.07 0.97
C HIS A 40 -0.31 12.62 -0.10
N LEU A 41 -0.44 11.30 -0.28
CA LEU A 41 -1.33 10.71 -1.28
C LEU A 41 -2.69 10.35 -0.66
N THR A 42 -2.66 9.57 0.41
CA THR A 42 -3.84 9.04 1.11
C THR A 42 -3.42 8.39 2.45
N THR A 43 -4.39 7.89 3.20
CA THR A 43 -4.17 7.09 4.41
C THR A 43 -4.95 5.78 4.31
N LEU A 44 -4.27 4.65 4.55
CA LEU A 44 -4.86 3.32 4.54
C LEU A 44 -5.60 3.06 5.84
N ASN A 45 -6.92 2.83 5.76
CA ASN A 45 -7.77 2.66 6.93
C ASN A 45 -7.41 1.39 7.71
N ASN A 46 -7.09 0.30 7.01
CA ASN A 46 -6.73 -0.95 7.69
C ASN A 46 -5.44 -0.82 8.51
N LEU A 47 -4.48 0.00 8.06
CA LEU A 47 -3.23 0.24 8.79
C LEU A 47 -3.37 1.37 9.83
N SER A 48 -4.28 2.33 9.64
CA SER A 48 -4.51 3.37 10.63
C SER A 48 -5.20 2.82 11.89
N GLU A 49 -6.16 1.91 11.71
CA GLU A 49 -6.85 1.22 12.81
C GLU A 49 -5.97 0.14 13.46
N ASN A 50 -5.05 -0.44 12.69
CA ASN A 50 -4.17 -1.52 13.13
C ASN A 50 -2.72 -1.27 12.68
N PRO A 51 -1.99 -0.37 13.36
CA PRO A 51 -0.65 0.02 12.97
C PRO A 51 0.33 -1.15 12.95
N ARG A 52 1.14 -1.23 11.90
CA ARG A 52 2.10 -2.32 11.68
C ARG A 52 3.50 -1.80 11.46
N VAL A 53 4.47 -2.63 11.83
CA VAL A 53 5.89 -2.38 11.62
C VAL A 53 6.58 -3.51 10.87
N ARG A 54 7.69 -3.19 10.20
CA ARG A 54 8.53 -4.14 9.45
C ARG A 54 7.78 -4.96 8.39
N PHE A 55 6.82 -4.35 7.71
CA PHE A 55 6.15 -4.93 6.55
C PHE A 55 6.98 -4.73 5.27
N GLY A 56 6.72 -5.56 4.26
CA GLY A 56 7.19 -5.34 2.89
C GLY A 56 6.23 -4.45 2.10
N LEU A 57 6.74 -3.79 1.07
CA LEU A 57 5.96 -2.99 0.12
C LEU A 57 6.38 -3.34 -1.29
N ALA A 58 5.40 -3.55 -2.17
CA ALA A 58 5.62 -3.80 -3.57
C ALA A 58 4.73 -2.92 -4.43
N HIS A 59 5.27 -2.43 -5.55
CA HIS A 59 4.48 -1.75 -6.57
C HIS A 59 4.16 -2.73 -7.71
N MET A 60 2.87 -3.06 -7.90
CA MET A 60 2.43 -4.04 -8.89
C MET A 60 1.17 -3.58 -9.59
N GLY A 61 1.21 -3.52 -10.92
CA GLY A 61 0.05 -3.15 -11.73
C GLY A 61 -0.51 -1.76 -11.40
N GLY A 62 0.29 -0.80 -10.91
CA GLY A 62 -0.19 0.52 -10.47
C GLY A 62 -0.91 0.52 -9.11
N CYS A 63 -0.78 -0.57 -8.36
CA CYS A 63 -1.18 -0.66 -6.97
C CYS A 63 0.06 -0.75 -6.08
N LEU A 64 -0.07 -0.27 -4.84
CA LEU A 64 0.85 -0.54 -3.75
C LEU A 64 0.31 -1.69 -2.91
N VAL A 65 1.14 -2.70 -2.69
CA VAL A 65 0.79 -3.89 -1.91
C VAL A 65 1.67 -3.92 -0.67
N VAL A 66 1.05 -3.72 0.49
CA VAL A 66 1.68 -3.86 1.81
C VAL A 66 1.56 -5.31 2.23
N ILE A 67 2.67 -5.94 2.63
CA ILE A 67 2.73 -7.38 2.92
C ILE A 67 3.35 -7.63 4.30
N GLY A 68 2.62 -8.34 5.15
CA GLY A 68 3.07 -8.79 6.46
C GLY A 68 3.16 -7.68 7.50
N GLY A 69 4.31 -7.58 8.15
CA GLY A 69 4.52 -6.77 9.35
C GLY A 69 3.84 -7.36 10.58
N HIS A 70 4.04 -6.72 11.72
CA HIS A 70 3.43 -7.07 13.01
C HIS A 70 3.07 -5.80 13.78
N GLN A 71 2.17 -5.91 14.75
CA GLN A 71 1.84 -4.77 15.62
C GLN A 71 3.03 -4.41 16.53
N LEU A 72 3.20 -3.12 16.79
CA LEU A 72 4.22 -2.65 17.72
C LEU A 72 3.94 -3.22 19.13
N GLY A 73 4.90 -3.93 19.72
CA GLY A 73 4.74 -4.56 21.04
C GLY A 73 4.15 -5.97 21.03
N HIS A 74 3.81 -6.51 19.86
CA HIS A 74 3.34 -7.89 19.70
C HIS A 74 4.41 -8.81 19.06
N SER A 75 4.33 -10.10 19.38
CA SER A 75 5.31 -11.11 18.90
C SER A 75 5.12 -11.44 17.41
N MET A 76 6.18 -11.91 16.74
CA MET A 76 6.18 -12.24 15.30
C MET A 76 5.27 -13.43 14.87
N ARG A 77 4.43 -13.99 15.75
CA ARG A 77 3.46 -15.05 15.41
C ARG A 77 2.10 -14.50 14.97
N GLU A 78 2.11 -13.42 14.19
CA GLU A 78 0.88 -12.90 13.58
C GLU A 78 0.67 -13.50 12.19
N PRO A 79 -0.59 -13.71 11.77
CA PRO A 79 -0.88 -14.06 10.39
C PRO A 79 -0.36 -12.96 9.45
N VAL A 80 0.18 -13.36 8.30
CA VAL A 80 0.59 -12.42 7.25
C VAL A 80 -0.66 -11.70 6.75
N ARG A 81 -0.71 -10.38 6.95
CA ARG A 81 -1.76 -9.53 6.40
C ARG A 81 -1.26 -8.82 5.15
N SER A 82 -2.13 -8.64 4.17
CA SER A 82 -1.76 -7.90 2.98
C SER A 82 -2.84 -6.90 2.60
N VAL A 83 -2.45 -5.65 2.38
CA VAL A 83 -3.37 -4.57 2.03
C VAL A 83 -2.97 -4.01 0.67
N CYS A 84 -3.93 -3.85 -0.23
CA CYS A 84 -3.69 -3.26 -1.54
C CYS A 84 -4.31 -1.87 -1.64
N LEU A 85 -3.54 -0.94 -2.20
CA LEU A 85 -3.95 0.43 -2.53
C LEU A 85 -3.84 0.63 -4.04
N ASP A 86 -4.92 1.03 -4.69
CA ASP A 86 -4.85 1.54 -6.06
C ASP A 86 -4.38 3.00 -6.03
N ILE A 87 -3.25 3.28 -6.68
CA ILE A 87 -2.62 4.61 -6.68
C ILE A 87 -3.47 5.62 -7.44
N ALA A 88 -4.15 5.21 -8.52
CA ALA A 88 -4.90 6.11 -9.38
C ALA A 88 -6.18 6.59 -8.70
N THR A 89 -6.88 5.68 -8.02
CA THR A 89 -8.10 6.01 -7.29
C THR A 89 -7.82 6.47 -5.86
N LYS A 90 -6.62 6.19 -5.33
CA LYS A 90 -6.21 6.43 -3.93
C LYS A 90 -7.07 5.67 -2.92
N LEU A 91 -7.73 4.61 -3.38
CA LEU A 91 -8.63 3.80 -2.58
C LEU A 91 -7.96 2.49 -2.18
N GLU A 92 -8.17 2.14 -0.92
CA GLU A 92 -7.83 0.81 -0.43
C GLU A 92 -8.77 -0.22 -1.09
N VAL A 93 -8.18 -1.20 -1.77
CA VAL A 93 -8.92 -2.18 -2.57
C VAL A 93 -9.41 -3.33 -1.70
N ARG A 94 -8.57 -3.83 -0.77
CA ARG A 94 -8.91 -4.89 0.18
C ARG A 94 -7.80 -5.20 1.18
N ASP A 95 -8.20 -5.77 2.31
CA ASP A 95 -7.36 -6.63 3.17
C ASP A 95 -7.49 -8.09 2.71
N TYR A 96 -6.36 -8.71 2.44
CA TYR A 96 -6.20 -10.04 1.85
C TYR A 96 -5.61 -11.05 2.83
N SER A 97 -5.82 -10.87 4.13
CA SER A 97 -5.38 -11.83 5.15
C SER A 97 -6.28 -13.08 5.12
N PRO A 98 -5.78 -14.34 4.93
CA PRO A 98 -4.40 -14.80 4.75
C PRO A 98 -4.16 -15.43 3.36
N LEU A 99 -4.38 -14.70 2.28
CA LEU A 99 -4.13 -15.17 0.92
C LEU A 99 -2.63 -15.29 0.63
N LEU A 100 -2.27 -16.27 -0.21
CA LEU A 100 -0.89 -16.47 -0.64
C LEU A 100 -0.44 -15.31 -1.56
N PRO A 101 0.87 -14.99 -1.64
CA PRO A 101 1.38 -13.90 -2.47
C PRO A 101 0.91 -13.93 -3.94
N GLY A 102 0.77 -15.12 -4.54
CA GLY A 102 0.26 -15.26 -5.92
C GLY A 102 -1.21 -14.88 -6.08
N GLU A 103 -2.04 -15.10 -5.06
CA GLU A 103 -3.45 -14.72 -5.05
C GLU A 103 -3.61 -13.20 -4.91
N ILE A 104 -2.70 -12.55 -4.16
CA ILE A 104 -2.65 -11.09 -4.04
C ILE A 104 -2.36 -10.46 -5.42
N VAL A 105 -1.37 -10.97 -6.15
CA VAL A 105 -1.00 -10.47 -7.49
C VAL A 105 -2.16 -10.60 -8.48
N ASN A 106 -2.76 -11.81 -8.56
CA ASN A 106 -3.88 -12.06 -9.47
C ASN A 106 -5.08 -11.18 -9.15
N THR A 107 -5.33 -10.90 -7.87
CA THR A 107 -6.45 -10.06 -7.45
C THR A 107 -6.21 -8.57 -7.70
N CYS A 108 -4.97 -8.09 -7.52
CA CYS A 108 -4.61 -6.71 -7.87
C CYS A 108 -4.78 -6.47 -9.38
N LEU A 109 -4.33 -7.43 -10.20
CA LEU A 109 -4.55 -7.40 -11.65
C LEU A 109 -6.05 -7.42 -11.98
N ALA A 110 -6.82 -8.33 -11.36
CA ALA A 110 -8.25 -8.47 -11.61
C ALA A 110 -9.04 -7.20 -11.22
N ALA A 111 -8.75 -6.60 -10.06
CA ALA A 111 -9.40 -5.36 -9.62
C ALA A 111 -9.16 -4.22 -10.62
N LYS A 112 -7.94 -4.08 -11.12
CA LYS A 112 -7.61 -3.05 -12.11
C LYS A 112 -8.20 -3.33 -13.48
N LEU A 113 -8.20 -4.58 -13.92
CA LEU A 113 -8.89 -4.99 -15.15
C LEU A 113 -10.38 -4.67 -15.05
N ASN A 114 -11.03 -4.96 -13.92
CA ASN A 114 -12.45 -4.71 -13.75
C ASN A 114 -12.79 -3.21 -13.76
N ALA A 115 -11.99 -2.38 -13.07
CA ALA A 115 -12.14 -0.93 -13.08
C ALA A 115 -11.88 -0.32 -14.48
N SER A 116 -10.96 -0.90 -15.24
CA SER A 116 -10.65 -0.45 -16.61
C SER A 116 -11.74 -0.87 -17.60
N ILE A 117 -12.27 -2.10 -17.46
CA ILE A 117 -13.38 -2.62 -18.27
C ILE A 117 -14.65 -1.81 -18.03
N LEU A 118 -14.99 -1.52 -16.76
CA LEU A 118 -16.13 -0.66 -16.44
C LEU A 118 -16.02 0.71 -17.11
N LYS A 119 -14.82 1.33 -17.13
CA LYS A 119 -14.58 2.60 -17.83
C LYS A 119 -14.75 2.51 -19.35
N VAL A 120 -14.53 1.34 -19.97
CA VAL A 120 -14.76 1.13 -21.41
C VAL A 120 -16.25 1.08 -21.74
N PHE A 121 -17.09 0.60 -20.82
CA PHE A 121 -18.54 0.47 -21.03
C PHE A 121 -19.36 1.67 -20.54
N THR A 122 -18.76 2.59 -19.78
CA THR A 122 -19.43 3.80 -19.27
C THR A 122 -18.97 5.09 -19.97
N ASN A 123 -18.19 5.00 -21.05
CA ASN A 123 -17.79 6.12 -21.89
C ASN A 123 -18.51 6.09 -23.23
#